data_AF-A0A2S4HBA6-F1
#
_entry.id   AF-A0A2S4HBA6-F1
#
_cell.length_a   1.000
_cell.length_b   1.000
_cell.length_c   1.000
_cell.angle_alpha   90.00
_cell.angle_beta   90.00
_cell.angle_gamma   90.00
#
_symmetry.space_group_name_H-M   'P 1'
#
loop_
_entity.id
_entity.type
_entity.pdbx_description
1 polymer ?
#
loop_
_entity_poly.entity_id
_entity_poly.type
_entity_poly.pdbx_seq_one_letter_code
_entity_poly.pdbx_strand_id
1 'polypeptide(L)'
;MSSSAEILSQAFTLGYTYTRSTGPIVGQFLTSLRARKMVGIKASDGKVLMPPVEFDPVSADALSEFVDVADSGVVKTWCWVKQPRKAHPSDKPFAWAMIQLDGADTPMLHWVDAGDEAAMSTGMRVKVRWAEETKGLMSDINGFVPEAVALLGELKPAASDEQITGMEAPIYLTYNFTAGKATARYLQSMKKGKLVGQRCPNCRNVYIPPRGSCAACGVPTEEEVTLGNKATVESFTIVYIPIPGNPIKPPYVIANLVLDGANLSFLHLLSECKNEDVRIGMRVEALWKPEAEWGYAMENIQYFKPIDEPDVPVDQIGKLIDEGR
;
A
#
# COMPACT_ATOMS: atom_id res chain seq x y z
N MET A 1 29.51 -27.32 -15.28
CA MET A 1 29.11 -26.20 -16.17
C MET A 1 27.82 -25.61 -15.60
N SER A 2 27.91 -24.65 -14.69
CA SER A 2 26.74 -23.98 -14.14
C SER A 2 26.22 -23.02 -15.21
N SER A 3 25.26 -23.45 -16.03
CA SER A 3 24.50 -22.52 -16.88
C SER A 3 23.95 -21.44 -15.95
N SER A 4 24.36 -20.19 -16.14
CA SER A 4 23.77 -19.06 -15.44
C SER A 4 22.27 -19.10 -15.73
N ALA A 5 21.48 -19.55 -14.76
CA ALA A 5 20.03 -19.57 -14.89
C ALA A 5 19.58 -18.16 -15.29
N GLU A 6 18.77 -18.06 -16.34
CA GLU A 6 18.19 -16.80 -16.79
C GLU A 6 17.55 -16.09 -15.58
N ILE A 7 18.04 -14.89 -15.26
CA ILE A 7 17.53 -14.10 -14.15
C ILE A 7 16.24 -13.45 -14.62
N LEU A 8 15.10 -13.96 -14.11
CA LEU A 8 13.81 -13.35 -14.37
C LEU A 8 13.66 -12.10 -13.51
N SER A 9 13.46 -10.96 -14.16
CA SER A 9 13.29 -9.67 -13.51
C SER A 9 12.29 -8.81 -14.28
N GLN A 10 11.50 -8.01 -13.56
CA GLN A 10 10.53 -7.09 -14.16
C GLN A 10 10.38 -5.83 -13.32
N ALA A 11 10.26 -4.68 -14.00
CA ALA A 11 9.93 -3.41 -13.37
C ALA A 11 8.43 -3.32 -13.11
N PHE A 12 8.08 -2.88 -11.90
CA PHE A 12 6.71 -2.68 -11.45
C PHE A 12 6.53 -1.24 -10.98
N THR A 13 5.35 -0.70 -11.29
CA THR A 13 4.84 0.54 -10.69
C THR A 13 3.55 0.19 -9.98
N LEU A 14 3.58 0.18 -8.66
CA LEU A 14 2.41 -0.05 -7.82
C LEU A 14 1.85 1.30 -7.38
N GLY A 15 0.62 1.61 -7.81
CA GLY A 15 -0.09 2.83 -7.44
C GLY A 15 -1.17 2.57 -6.40
N TYR A 16 -1.19 3.38 -5.34
CA TYR A 16 -2.28 3.49 -4.39
C TYR A 16 -2.98 4.82 -4.60
N THR A 17 -3.93 4.86 -5.52
CA THR A 17 -4.63 6.09 -5.97
C THR A 17 -5.90 6.35 -5.17
N TYR A 18 -5.82 6.21 -3.84
CA TYR A 18 -6.99 6.36 -2.98
C TYR A 18 -7.40 7.83 -2.84
N THR A 19 -8.69 8.08 -2.97
CA THR A 19 -9.35 9.26 -2.42
C THR A 19 -9.68 8.98 -0.95
N ARG A 20 -9.25 9.88 -0.06
CA ARG A 20 -9.46 9.74 1.39
C ARG A 20 -10.50 10.74 1.83
N SER A 21 -11.48 10.32 2.64
CA SER A 21 -12.29 11.24 3.42
C SER A 21 -11.43 11.85 4.52
N THR A 22 -11.60 13.14 4.76
CA THR A 22 -10.77 13.92 5.71
C THR A 22 -11.42 14.07 7.08
N GLY A 23 -12.69 13.71 7.24
CA GLY A 23 -13.39 13.89 8.50
C GLY A 23 -13.48 15.38 8.93
N PRO A 24 -14.02 15.65 10.12
CA PRO A 24 -14.26 17.02 10.57
C PRO A 24 -12.96 17.76 10.91
N ILE A 25 -12.00 17.10 11.59
CA ILE A 25 -10.80 17.77 12.12
C ILE A 25 -9.75 18.00 11.02
N VAL A 26 -9.35 16.95 10.31
CA VAL A 26 -8.37 17.12 9.22
C VAL A 26 -8.98 17.95 8.09
N GLY A 27 -10.27 17.78 7.79
CA GLY A 27 -10.96 18.61 6.80
C GLY A 27 -10.93 20.10 7.13
N GLN A 28 -11.22 20.47 8.38
CA GLN A 28 -11.14 21.86 8.84
C GLN A 28 -9.68 22.40 8.80
N PHE A 29 -8.71 21.59 9.23
CA PHE A 29 -7.30 21.99 9.18
C PHE A 29 -6.84 22.28 7.75
N LEU A 30 -7.15 21.38 6.80
CA LEU A 30 -6.83 21.56 5.40
C LEU A 30 -7.55 22.77 4.79
N THR A 31 -8.80 23.04 5.18
CA THR A 31 -9.50 24.28 4.80
C THR A 31 -8.81 25.53 5.33
N SER A 32 -8.34 25.52 6.59
CA SER A 32 -7.55 26.62 7.15
C SER A 32 -6.23 26.83 6.41
N LEU A 33 -5.52 25.76 6.03
CA LEU A 33 -4.32 25.86 5.19
C LEU A 33 -4.62 26.47 3.83
N ARG A 34 -5.77 26.12 3.23
CA ARG A 34 -6.22 26.75 1.97
C ARG A 34 -6.40 28.26 2.13
N ALA A 35 -6.89 28.70 3.28
CA ALA A 35 -7.01 30.10 3.67
C ALA A 35 -5.71 30.73 4.19
N ARG A 36 -4.58 30.02 4.14
CA ARG A 36 -3.26 30.46 4.67
C ARG A 36 -3.29 30.79 6.16
N LYS A 37 -4.01 29.98 6.94
CA LYS A 37 -4.09 30.06 8.40
C LYS A 37 -3.58 28.78 9.02
N MET A 38 -2.82 28.94 10.10
CA MET A 38 -2.36 27.83 10.93
C MET A 38 -3.30 27.69 12.12
N VAL A 39 -3.82 26.49 12.35
CA VAL A 39 -4.71 26.19 13.47
C VAL A 39 -4.26 24.89 14.15
N GLY A 40 -4.19 24.93 15.48
CA GLY A 40 -4.05 23.74 16.33
C GLY A 40 -5.40 23.34 16.93
N ILE A 41 -5.39 22.34 17.81
CA ILE A 41 -6.56 21.91 18.58
C ILE A 41 -6.23 21.82 20.06
N LYS A 42 -7.12 22.29 20.91
CA LYS A 42 -6.90 22.31 22.36
C LYS A 42 -7.22 20.95 22.97
N ALA A 43 -6.28 20.41 23.73
CA ALA A 43 -6.41 19.19 24.51
C ALA A 43 -7.02 19.47 25.90
N SER A 44 -7.47 18.40 26.55
CA SER A 44 -8.04 18.41 27.90
C SER A 44 -7.07 18.93 28.98
N ASP A 45 -5.76 18.80 28.76
CA ASP A 45 -4.70 19.32 29.63
C ASP A 45 -4.37 20.81 29.38
N GLY A 46 -5.11 21.46 28.47
CA GLY A 46 -4.94 22.86 28.12
C GLY A 46 -3.90 23.13 27.04
N LYS A 47 -3.16 22.13 26.58
CA LYS A 47 -2.17 22.28 25.51
C LYS A 47 -2.83 22.44 24.14
N VAL A 48 -2.15 23.11 23.22
CA VAL A 48 -2.53 23.23 21.81
C VAL A 48 -1.70 22.26 20.97
N LEU A 49 -2.36 21.23 20.43
CA LEU A 49 -1.77 20.21 19.56
C LEU A 49 -1.74 20.69 18.12
N MET A 50 -0.56 20.62 17.51
CA MET A 50 -0.28 20.97 16.12
C MET A 50 0.61 19.88 15.47
N PRO A 51 0.20 19.27 14.34
CA PRO A 51 -1.12 19.41 13.69
C PRO A 51 -2.29 18.95 14.57
N PRO A 52 -3.52 19.41 14.31
CA PRO A 52 -4.69 19.02 15.09
C PRO A 52 -5.03 17.53 14.90
N VAL A 53 -5.47 16.88 15.98
CA VAL A 53 -5.82 15.45 16.05
C VAL A 53 -7.26 15.26 16.54
N GLU A 54 -7.91 14.15 16.15
CA GLU A 54 -9.33 13.90 16.47
C GLU A 54 -9.60 13.54 17.93
N PHE A 55 -8.62 12.89 18.58
CA PHE A 55 -8.77 12.37 19.93
C PHE A 55 -7.61 12.83 20.80
N ASP A 56 -7.93 13.13 22.06
CA ASP A 56 -6.96 13.53 23.06
C ASP A 56 -5.97 12.38 23.36
N PRO A 57 -4.65 12.59 23.25
CA PRO A 57 -3.66 11.54 23.53
C PRO A 57 -3.58 11.15 25.02
N VAL A 58 -4.12 11.96 25.92
CA VAL A 58 -4.16 11.73 27.36
C VAL A 58 -5.49 11.13 27.78
N SER A 59 -6.61 11.75 27.39
CA SER A 59 -7.95 11.32 27.85
C SER A 59 -8.68 10.38 26.91
N ALA A 60 -8.25 10.28 25.65
CA ALA A 60 -8.95 9.59 24.54
C ALA A 60 -10.32 10.19 24.17
N ASP A 61 -10.71 11.33 24.75
CA ASP A 61 -11.94 12.03 24.39
C ASP A 61 -11.81 12.69 23.01
N ALA A 62 -12.94 12.86 22.32
CA ALA A 62 -12.97 13.58 21.06
C ALA A 62 -12.69 15.08 21.28
N LEU A 63 -11.83 15.65 20.43
CA LEU A 63 -11.47 17.07 20.45
C LEU A 63 -12.20 17.85 19.34
N SER A 64 -12.51 19.13 19.61
CA SER A 64 -13.20 20.00 18.64
C SER A 64 -12.85 21.49 18.76
N GLU A 65 -12.17 21.93 19.81
CA GLU A 65 -11.83 23.34 20.04
C GLU A 65 -10.55 23.72 19.27
N PHE A 66 -10.73 24.30 18.08
CA PHE A 66 -9.62 24.83 17.29
C PHE A 66 -9.09 26.15 17.84
N VAL A 67 -7.76 26.34 17.73
CA VAL A 67 -7.05 27.52 18.20
C VAL A 67 -6.15 28.04 17.09
N ASP A 68 -6.25 29.34 16.78
CA ASP A 68 -5.32 30.00 15.85
C ASP A 68 -3.91 29.99 16.44
N VAL A 69 -2.93 29.58 15.64
CA VAL A 69 -1.50 29.63 15.98
C VAL A 69 -0.76 30.47 14.95
N ALA A 70 0.43 30.96 15.31
CA ALA A 70 1.22 31.74 14.36
C ALA A 70 1.71 30.89 13.19
N ASP A 71 2.02 31.55 12.07
CA ASP A 71 2.74 30.95 10.94
C ASP A 71 4.28 31.06 11.10
N SER A 72 4.73 31.51 12.27
CA SER A 72 6.13 31.52 12.69
C SER A 72 6.35 30.63 13.91
N GLY A 73 7.59 30.20 14.09
CA GLY A 73 7.94 29.27 15.17
C GLY A 73 9.42 29.00 15.28
N VAL A 74 9.75 27.97 16.06
CA VAL A 74 11.11 27.58 16.37
C VAL A 74 11.40 26.14 15.93
N VAL A 75 12.58 25.93 15.35
CA VAL A 75 13.08 24.58 15.03
C VAL A 75 13.50 23.86 16.32
N LYS A 76 12.87 22.72 16.62
CA LYS A 76 13.16 21.89 17.80
C LYS A 76 14.25 20.85 17.55
N THR A 77 14.25 20.27 16.36
CA THR A 77 15.28 19.34 15.87
C THR A 77 15.15 19.23 14.35
N TRP A 78 16.22 18.81 13.67
CA TRP A 78 16.27 18.75 12.22
C TRP A 78 17.29 17.75 11.70
N CYS A 79 17.14 17.35 10.44
CA CYS A 79 18.14 16.62 9.67
C CYS A 79 18.28 17.19 8.26
N TRP A 80 19.51 17.18 7.74
CA TRP A 80 19.82 17.73 6.42
C TRP A 80 19.65 16.71 5.31
N VAL A 81 19.02 17.12 4.21
CA VAL A 81 18.91 16.36 2.97
C VAL A 81 19.83 16.99 1.93
N LYS A 82 21.07 16.50 1.87
CA LYS A 82 22.08 16.99 0.92
C LYS A 82 21.79 16.63 -0.54
N GLN A 83 21.15 15.50 -0.78
CA GLN A 83 20.80 15.01 -2.12
C GLN A 83 19.31 14.67 -2.18
N PRO A 84 18.47 15.64 -2.57
CA PRO A 84 17.04 15.40 -2.69
C PRO A 84 16.70 14.28 -3.68
N ARG A 85 15.63 13.56 -3.39
CA ARG A 85 15.07 12.53 -4.27
C ARG A 85 13.85 13.08 -4.99
N LYS A 86 13.46 12.43 -6.09
CA LYS A 86 12.30 12.83 -6.92
C LYS A 86 11.01 13.09 -6.14
N ALA A 87 10.78 12.36 -5.04
CA ALA A 87 9.57 12.49 -4.21
C ALA A 87 9.68 13.54 -3.10
N HIS A 88 10.82 14.22 -2.95
CA HIS A 88 10.99 15.29 -1.97
C HIS A 88 10.35 16.61 -2.44
N PRO A 89 10.02 17.52 -1.52
CA PRO A 89 9.38 18.79 -1.85
C PRO A 89 10.27 19.79 -2.60
N SER A 90 11.58 19.54 -2.66
CA SER A 90 12.56 20.39 -3.33
C SER A 90 13.56 19.56 -4.13
N ASP A 91 14.04 20.12 -5.23
CA ASP A 91 15.16 19.65 -6.03
C ASP A 91 16.52 20.16 -5.51
N LYS A 92 16.52 21.11 -4.58
CA LYS A 92 17.70 21.66 -3.90
C LYS A 92 17.83 21.10 -2.48
N PRO A 93 19.05 21.08 -1.90
CA PRO A 93 19.25 20.67 -0.51
C PRO A 93 18.35 21.45 0.46
N PHE A 94 17.81 20.76 1.46
CA PHE A 94 16.88 21.33 2.44
C PHE A 94 16.96 20.54 3.76
N ALA A 95 16.27 21.03 4.81
CA ALA A 95 16.15 20.30 6.07
C ALA A 95 14.74 19.74 6.28
N TRP A 96 14.63 18.53 6.83
CA TRP A 96 13.41 18.12 7.54
C TRP A 96 13.53 18.58 8.99
N ALA A 97 12.50 19.24 9.53
CA ALA A 97 12.54 19.80 10.87
C ALA A 97 11.23 19.58 11.63
N MET A 98 11.36 19.37 12.94
CA MET A 98 10.25 19.50 13.88
C MET A 98 10.14 20.97 14.27
N ILE A 99 9.06 21.63 13.87
CA ILE A 99 8.84 23.08 14.02
C ILE A 99 7.70 23.29 15.01
N GLN A 100 7.99 23.95 16.13
CA GLN A 100 6.97 24.33 17.11
C GLN A 100 6.54 25.77 16.81
N LEU A 101 5.30 25.93 16.36
CA LEU A 101 4.71 27.24 16.04
C LEU A 101 4.39 28.02 17.31
N ASP A 102 4.45 29.35 17.23
CA ASP A 102 4.07 30.18 18.38
C ASP A 102 2.56 30.02 18.64
N GLY A 103 2.22 29.70 19.89
CA GLY A 103 0.86 29.33 20.29
C GLY A 103 0.57 27.82 20.26
N ALA A 104 1.50 26.98 19.82
CA ALA A 104 1.41 25.52 19.87
C ALA A 104 2.35 24.89 20.92
N ASP A 105 1.91 23.79 21.52
CA ASP A 105 2.68 23.02 22.50
C ASP A 105 3.40 21.81 21.89
N THR A 106 2.97 21.36 20.70
CA THR A 106 3.63 20.27 19.96
C THR A 106 4.23 20.75 18.65
N PRO A 107 5.38 20.20 18.22
CA PRO A 107 5.97 20.52 16.93
C PRO A 107 5.32 19.73 15.79
N MET A 108 5.23 20.35 14.61
CA MET A 108 4.89 19.68 13.36
C MET A 108 6.15 19.35 12.55
N LEU A 109 6.13 18.24 11.83
CA LEU A 109 7.18 17.93 10.85
C LEU A 109 6.92 18.72 9.57
N HIS A 110 7.90 19.52 9.13
CA HIS A 110 7.88 20.09 7.79
C HIS A 110 9.29 20.37 7.25
N TRP A 111 9.39 20.77 5.98
CA TRP A 111 10.67 21.05 5.35
C TRP A 111 11.03 22.53 5.51
N VAL A 112 12.32 22.80 5.69
CA VAL A 112 12.88 24.15 5.84
C VAL A 112 13.86 24.38 4.69
N ASP A 113 13.64 25.46 3.96
CA ASP A 113 14.54 26.03 2.98
C ASP A 113 15.42 27.09 3.65
N ALA A 114 16.55 26.64 4.20
CA ALA A 114 17.56 27.50 4.79
C ALA A 114 18.66 27.90 3.79
N GLY A 115 18.59 27.44 2.54
CA GLY A 115 19.62 27.60 1.52
C GLY A 115 20.87 26.73 1.72
N ASP A 116 21.43 26.69 2.92
CA ASP A 116 22.63 25.93 3.27
C ASP A 116 22.52 25.26 4.66
N GLU A 117 23.24 24.15 4.84
CA GLU A 117 23.26 23.40 6.10
C GLU A 117 23.80 24.24 7.26
N ALA A 118 24.78 25.11 7.01
CA ALA A 118 25.36 25.99 8.02
C ALA A 118 24.39 27.07 8.51
N ALA A 119 23.32 27.34 7.77
CA ALA A 119 22.25 28.27 8.19
C ALA A 119 21.21 27.58 9.08
N MET A 120 21.20 26.24 9.16
CA MET A 120 20.31 25.50 10.04
C MET A 120 20.86 25.39 11.46
N SER A 121 20.00 25.63 12.45
CA SER A 121 20.33 25.36 13.85
C SER A 121 19.08 25.07 14.68
N THR A 122 19.23 24.23 15.71
CA THR A 122 18.17 24.05 16.70
C THR A 122 17.98 25.36 17.47
N GLY A 123 16.73 25.78 17.61
CA GLY A 123 16.38 27.06 18.22
C GLY A 123 16.25 28.22 17.23
N MET A 124 16.57 28.04 15.93
CA MET A 124 16.39 29.10 14.95
C MET A 124 14.91 29.42 14.71
N ARG A 125 14.65 30.68 14.41
CA ARG A 125 13.32 31.18 14.04
C ARG A 125 13.04 30.95 12.56
N VAL A 126 11.85 30.43 12.28
CA VAL A 126 11.37 30.18 10.93
C VAL A 126 9.94 30.68 10.77
N LYS A 127 9.55 30.95 9.54
CA LYS A 127 8.17 31.30 9.17
C LYS A 127 7.74 30.55 7.92
N VAL A 128 6.44 30.34 7.78
CA VAL A 128 5.84 29.70 6.62
C VAL A 128 6.11 30.53 5.36
N ARG A 129 6.52 29.84 4.30
CA ARG A 129 6.39 30.32 2.93
C ARG A 129 5.15 29.67 2.33
N TRP A 130 4.09 30.43 2.14
CA TRP A 130 2.84 29.94 1.54
C TRP A 130 3.02 29.63 0.05
N ALA A 131 2.29 28.65 -0.45
CA ALA A 131 2.14 28.41 -1.88
C ALA A 131 1.43 29.60 -2.56
N GLU A 132 1.82 29.89 -3.79
CA GLU A 132 1.19 30.93 -4.62
C GLU A 132 -0.31 30.65 -4.80
N GLU A 133 -0.66 29.38 -5.04
CA GLU A 133 -2.01 28.87 -5.16
C GLU A 133 -2.22 27.75 -4.14
N THR A 134 -3.27 27.88 -3.33
CA THR A 134 -3.58 26.94 -2.25
C THR A 134 -4.74 26.02 -2.63
N LYS A 135 -4.66 24.75 -2.23
CA LYS A 135 -5.55 23.67 -2.67
C LYS A 135 -6.28 22.97 -1.53
N GLY A 136 -5.92 23.25 -0.28
CA GLY A 136 -6.37 22.50 0.90
C GLY A 136 -5.56 21.23 1.10
N LEU A 137 -4.24 21.34 0.98
CA LEU A 137 -3.28 20.25 1.18
C LEU A 137 -2.11 20.73 2.04
N MET A 138 -1.34 19.80 2.61
CA MET A 138 -0.10 20.17 3.32
C MET A 138 0.90 20.95 2.45
N SER A 139 0.84 20.79 1.13
CA SER A 139 1.67 21.54 0.17
C SER A 139 1.32 23.03 0.08
N ASP A 140 0.20 23.47 0.68
CA ASP A 140 -0.12 24.89 0.79
C ASP A 140 0.92 25.62 1.65
N ILE A 141 1.55 24.90 2.58
CA ILE A 141 2.80 25.31 3.21
C ILE A 141 3.94 24.89 2.27
N ASN A 142 4.41 25.84 1.45
CA ASN A 142 5.53 25.65 0.53
C ASN A 142 6.89 25.79 1.25
N GLY A 143 7.00 25.06 2.36
CA GLY A 143 8.15 25.03 3.25
C GLY A 143 8.19 26.18 4.24
N PHE A 144 9.11 26.06 5.18
CA PHE A 144 9.50 27.13 6.09
C PHE A 144 10.80 27.77 5.61
N VAL A 145 10.99 29.04 5.91
CA VAL A 145 12.23 29.77 5.66
C VAL A 145 12.71 30.42 6.96
N PRO A 146 14.02 30.70 7.13
CA PRO A 146 14.49 31.53 8.23
C PRO A 146 13.70 32.84 8.30
N GLU A 147 13.31 33.26 9.51
CA GLU A 147 12.37 34.39 9.71
C GLU A 147 12.85 35.70 9.05
N ALA A 148 14.16 35.88 8.94
CA ALA A 148 14.82 37.02 8.29
C ALA A 148 14.66 37.07 6.77
N VAL A 149 14.28 35.96 6.11
CA VAL A 149 14.08 35.90 4.66
C VAL A 149 12.85 36.71 4.28
N ALA A 150 13.00 37.66 3.36
CA ALA A 150 11.87 38.39 2.78
C ALA A 150 11.11 37.47 1.82
N LEU A 151 9.79 37.38 1.99
CA LEU A 151 8.91 36.65 1.09
C LEU A 151 8.32 37.65 0.10
N LEU A 152 8.65 37.46 -1.19
CA LEU A 152 8.18 38.29 -2.29
C LEU A 152 7.33 37.41 -3.22
N GLY A 153 6.22 37.97 -3.71
CA GLY A 153 5.33 37.27 -4.64
C GLY A 153 3.88 37.62 -4.37
N GLU A 154 3.08 37.67 -5.43
CA GLU A 154 1.63 37.85 -5.33
C GLU A 154 0.99 36.50 -4.98
N LEU A 155 0.14 36.51 -3.94
CA LEU A 155 -0.63 35.33 -3.54
C LEU A 155 -1.99 35.37 -4.21
N LYS A 156 -2.41 34.25 -4.81
CA LYS A 156 -3.77 34.13 -5.35
C LYS A 156 -4.78 33.94 -4.21
N PRO A 157 -5.99 34.50 -4.33
CA PRO A 157 -7.05 34.27 -3.36
C PRO A 157 -7.40 32.77 -3.32
N ALA A 158 -7.87 32.30 -2.16
CA ALA A 158 -8.35 30.94 -2.03
C ALA A 158 -9.55 30.72 -2.98
N ALA A 159 -9.59 29.56 -3.63
CA ALA A 159 -10.62 29.27 -4.62
C ALA A 159 -12.04 29.09 -4.02
N SER A 160 -12.13 28.72 -2.74
CA SER A 160 -13.38 28.46 -2.03
C SER A 160 -13.14 28.49 -0.51
N ASP A 161 -14.21 28.68 0.26
CA ASP A 161 -14.25 28.52 1.73
C ASP A 161 -14.94 27.22 2.17
N GLU A 162 -15.43 26.41 1.23
CA GLU A 162 -16.11 25.14 1.53
C GLU A 162 -15.17 24.14 2.22
N GLN A 163 -15.67 23.41 3.21
CA GLN A 163 -14.86 22.44 3.94
C GLN A 163 -14.29 21.36 3.00
N ILE A 164 -12.99 21.06 3.15
CA ILE A 164 -12.36 19.94 2.46
C ILE A 164 -12.88 18.66 3.10
N THR A 165 -13.69 17.88 2.36
CA THR A 165 -14.26 16.60 2.82
C THR A 165 -13.55 15.38 2.24
N GLY A 166 -12.72 15.58 1.23
CA GLY A 166 -11.90 14.54 0.63
C GLY A 166 -10.61 15.08 0.04
N MET A 167 -9.58 14.24 0.01
CA MET A 167 -8.28 14.54 -0.59
C MET A 167 -7.77 13.38 -1.44
N GLU A 168 -7.12 13.71 -2.55
CA GLU A 168 -6.38 12.75 -3.36
C GLU A 168 -4.91 12.79 -2.96
N ALA A 169 -4.39 11.64 -2.52
CA ALA A 169 -2.97 11.51 -2.16
C ALA A 169 -2.41 10.21 -2.74
N PRO A 170 -2.22 10.15 -4.07
CA PRO A 170 -1.73 8.95 -4.72
C PRO A 170 -0.28 8.68 -4.32
N ILE A 171 0.02 7.43 -3.98
CA ILE A 171 1.38 6.97 -3.70
C ILE A 171 1.77 5.98 -4.79
N TYR A 172 2.92 6.20 -5.42
CA TYR A 172 3.48 5.29 -6.41
C TYR A 172 4.80 4.71 -5.90
N LEU A 173 4.91 3.39 -5.95
CA LEU A 173 6.13 2.64 -5.66
C LEU A 173 6.65 2.08 -6.99
N THR A 174 7.77 2.59 -7.46
CA THR A 174 8.49 2.03 -8.60
C THR A 174 9.62 1.14 -8.08
N TYR A 175 9.57 -0.15 -8.40
CA TYR A 175 10.59 -1.11 -7.99
C TYR A 175 10.83 -2.14 -9.08
N ASN A 176 12.02 -2.74 -9.08
CA ASN A 176 12.34 -3.86 -9.93
C ASN A 176 12.32 -5.14 -9.09
N PHE A 177 11.44 -6.08 -9.42
CA PHE A 177 11.36 -7.36 -8.73
C PHE A 177 12.18 -8.39 -9.50
N THR A 178 13.08 -9.06 -8.79
CA THR A 178 13.89 -10.16 -9.30
C THR A 178 13.46 -11.45 -8.63
N ALA A 179 13.03 -12.43 -9.43
CA ALA A 179 12.53 -13.69 -8.90
C ALA A 179 13.67 -14.50 -8.24
N GLY A 180 13.45 -14.93 -6.98
CA GLY A 180 14.34 -15.88 -6.32
C GLY A 180 14.30 -17.26 -7.00
N LYS A 181 15.25 -18.15 -6.66
CA LYS A 181 15.43 -19.46 -7.32
C LYS A 181 14.13 -20.27 -7.46
N ALA A 182 13.38 -20.44 -6.38
CA ALA A 182 12.12 -21.21 -6.38
C ALA A 182 11.04 -20.56 -7.27
N THR A 183 10.85 -19.24 -7.13
CA THR A 183 9.90 -18.49 -7.95
C THR A 183 10.29 -18.55 -9.42
N ALA A 184 11.57 -18.38 -9.77
CA ALA A 184 12.03 -18.45 -11.15
C ALA A 184 11.75 -19.81 -11.81
N ARG A 185 12.01 -20.93 -11.10
CA ARG A 185 11.70 -22.29 -11.58
C ARG A 185 10.20 -22.51 -11.77
N TYR A 186 9.41 -22.03 -10.82
CA TYR A 186 7.95 -22.07 -10.92
C TYR A 186 7.45 -21.29 -12.14
N LEU A 187 7.91 -20.07 -12.34
CA LEU A 187 7.52 -19.26 -13.51
C LEU A 187 7.94 -19.92 -14.83
N GLN A 188 9.13 -20.54 -14.89
CA GLN A 188 9.56 -21.33 -16.05
C GLN A 188 8.67 -22.55 -16.30
N SER A 189 8.14 -23.17 -15.24
CA SER A 189 7.17 -24.26 -15.36
C SER A 189 5.80 -23.76 -15.81
N MET A 190 5.35 -22.61 -15.31
CA MET A 190 4.11 -21.96 -15.73
C MET A 190 4.10 -21.62 -17.22
N LYS A 191 5.23 -21.13 -17.77
CA LYS A 191 5.39 -20.88 -19.21
C LYS A 191 5.26 -22.16 -20.06
N LYS A 192 5.46 -23.34 -19.46
CA LYS A 192 5.32 -24.66 -20.09
C LYS A 192 3.97 -25.32 -19.78
N GLY A 193 3.02 -24.59 -19.19
CA GLY A 193 1.70 -25.13 -18.82
C GLY A 193 1.75 -26.15 -17.66
N LYS A 194 2.75 -26.06 -16.77
CA LYS A 194 2.91 -26.99 -15.65
C LYS A 194 2.77 -26.29 -14.31
N LEU A 195 1.86 -26.81 -13.48
CA LEU A 195 1.72 -26.42 -12.08
C LEU A 195 2.70 -27.26 -11.25
N VAL A 196 3.67 -26.59 -10.64
CA VAL A 196 4.71 -27.24 -9.83
C VAL A 196 4.77 -26.57 -8.46
N GLY A 197 4.53 -27.35 -7.41
CA GLY A 197 4.74 -26.94 -6.03
C GLY A 197 6.09 -27.40 -5.48
N GLN A 198 6.41 -27.00 -4.25
CA GLN A 198 7.57 -27.54 -3.52
C GLN A 198 7.14 -28.14 -2.18
N ARG A 199 7.68 -29.32 -1.88
CA ARG A 199 7.38 -30.07 -0.66
C ARG A 199 8.38 -29.77 0.46
N CYS A 200 7.85 -29.61 1.67
CA CYS A 200 8.66 -29.54 2.88
C CYS A 200 9.21 -30.92 3.25
N PRO A 201 10.52 -31.07 3.52
CA PRO A 201 11.09 -32.35 3.95
C PRO A 201 10.60 -32.78 5.35
N ASN A 202 10.18 -31.82 6.21
CA ASN A 202 9.77 -32.10 7.58
C ASN A 202 8.27 -32.38 7.70
N CYS A 203 7.43 -31.39 7.36
CA CYS A 203 5.97 -31.52 7.51
C CYS A 203 5.26 -32.02 6.26
N ARG A 204 6.00 -32.33 5.17
CA ARG A 204 5.47 -32.84 3.90
C ARG A 204 4.46 -31.92 3.17
N ASN A 205 4.20 -30.72 3.70
CA ASN A 205 3.32 -29.76 3.04
C ASN A 205 3.88 -29.31 1.69
N VAL A 206 3.00 -29.18 0.70
CA VAL A 206 3.31 -28.79 -0.67
C VAL A 206 2.74 -27.40 -0.94
N TYR A 207 3.63 -26.47 -1.29
CA TYR A 207 3.31 -25.06 -1.51
C TYR A 207 3.31 -24.71 -3.00
N ILE A 208 2.24 -24.04 -3.45
CA ILE A 208 2.12 -23.44 -4.78
C ILE A 208 1.45 -22.05 -4.67
N PRO A 209 2.03 -20.98 -5.24
CA PRO A 209 3.38 -20.88 -5.78
C PRO A 209 4.47 -21.16 -4.71
N PRO A 210 5.56 -21.85 -5.05
CA PRO A 210 6.61 -22.15 -4.10
C PRO A 210 7.45 -20.90 -3.75
N ARG A 211 7.80 -20.77 -2.47
CA ARG A 211 8.67 -19.70 -1.95
C ARG A 211 10.13 -20.13 -1.78
N GLY A 212 10.44 -21.42 -1.82
CA GLY A 212 11.76 -21.97 -1.50
C GLY A 212 11.98 -22.27 -0.02
N SER A 213 10.98 -22.01 0.83
CA SER A 213 10.99 -22.34 2.25
C SER A 213 9.59 -22.67 2.74
N CYS A 214 9.53 -23.51 3.79
CA CYS A 214 8.31 -23.89 4.46
C CYS A 214 7.95 -22.83 5.51
N ALA A 215 6.78 -22.22 5.40
CA ALA A 215 6.32 -21.20 6.35
C ALA A 215 6.06 -21.76 7.76
N ALA A 216 5.72 -23.05 7.88
CA ALA A 216 5.44 -23.68 9.16
C ALA A 216 6.72 -24.17 9.89
N CYS A 217 7.68 -24.72 9.14
CA CYS A 217 8.90 -25.31 9.71
C CYS A 217 10.13 -24.40 9.63
N GLY A 218 10.11 -23.35 8.81
CA GLY A 218 11.26 -22.46 8.59
C GLY A 218 12.43 -23.10 7.84
N VAL A 219 12.23 -24.26 7.21
CA VAL A 219 13.29 -24.99 6.47
C VAL A 219 13.16 -24.80 4.96
N PRO A 220 14.26 -24.92 4.19
CA PRO A 220 14.21 -24.90 2.73
C PRO A 220 13.29 -25.99 2.14
N THR A 221 12.66 -25.69 1.01
CA THR A 221 11.90 -26.66 0.22
C THR A 221 12.58 -26.87 -1.14
N GLU A 222 13.03 -28.09 -1.41
CA GLU A 222 13.80 -28.40 -2.62
C GLU A 222 13.13 -29.44 -3.52
N GLU A 223 12.32 -30.34 -2.93
CA GLU A 223 11.57 -31.37 -3.66
C GLU A 223 10.43 -30.73 -4.46
N GLU A 224 10.50 -30.80 -5.79
CA GLU A 224 9.44 -30.31 -6.69
C GLU A 224 8.35 -31.37 -6.87
N VAL A 225 7.09 -30.94 -6.80
CA VAL A 225 5.92 -31.80 -6.96
C VAL A 225 5.09 -31.26 -8.12
N THR A 226 4.93 -32.08 -9.17
CA THR A 226 3.99 -31.75 -10.25
C THR A 226 2.57 -31.93 -9.75
N LEU A 227 1.75 -30.90 -9.91
CA LEU A 227 0.35 -30.88 -9.47
C LEU A 227 -0.57 -31.01 -10.68
N GLY A 228 -1.78 -31.51 -10.43
CA GLY A 228 -2.85 -31.54 -11.42
C GLY A 228 -3.45 -30.15 -11.68
N ASN A 229 -4.44 -30.11 -12.55
CA ASN A 229 -5.22 -28.91 -12.88
C ASN A 229 -6.55 -28.82 -12.11
N LYS A 230 -6.87 -29.82 -11.28
CA LYS A 230 -8.07 -29.84 -10.43
C LYS A 230 -7.81 -29.24 -9.06
N ALA A 231 -8.80 -28.55 -8.53
CA ALA A 231 -8.77 -27.83 -7.27
C ALA A 231 -10.11 -27.90 -6.53
N THR A 232 -10.07 -27.51 -5.27
CA THR A 232 -11.24 -27.32 -4.40
C THR A 232 -11.36 -25.85 -4.00
N VAL A 233 -12.59 -25.33 -4.01
CA VAL A 233 -12.93 -24.02 -3.44
C VAL A 233 -12.81 -24.08 -1.92
N GLU A 234 -11.82 -23.40 -1.35
CA GLU A 234 -11.63 -23.28 0.11
C GLU A 234 -12.45 -22.11 0.68
N SER A 235 -12.44 -20.98 -0.02
CA SER A 235 -13.26 -19.81 0.30
C SER A 235 -13.44 -18.95 -0.96
N PHE A 236 -14.42 -18.05 -0.98
CA PHE A 236 -14.67 -17.20 -2.14
C PHE A 236 -15.37 -15.89 -1.75
N THR A 237 -15.35 -14.95 -2.68
CA THR A 237 -16.15 -13.71 -2.61
C THR A 237 -16.76 -13.43 -3.98
N ILE A 238 -17.94 -12.81 -3.97
CA ILE A 238 -18.59 -12.30 -5.19
C ILE A 238 -18.39 -10.78 -5.20
N VAL A 239 -17.65 -10.30 -6.19
CA VAL A 239 -17.32 -8.87 -6.33
C VAL A 239 -18.43 -8.19 -7.12
N TYR A 240 -19.20 -7.33 -6.47
CA TYR A 240 -20.27 -6.53 -7.08
C TYR A 240 -19.84 -5.10 -7.45
N ILE A 241 -18.87 -4.55 -6.71
CA ILE A 241 -18.43 -3.17 -6.90
C ILE A 241 -17.32 -3.14 -7.95
N PRO A 242 -17.44 -2.35 -9.01
CA PRO A 242 -16.41 -2.25 -10.04
C PRO A 242 -15.15 -1.60 -9.45
N ILE A 243 -14.00 -2.18 -9.79
CA ILE A 243 -12.70 -1.60 -9.47
C ILE A 243 -12.28 -0.75 -10.67
N PRO A 244 -12.07 0.58 -10.52
CA PRO A 244 -11.67 1.43 -11.63
C PRO A 244 -10.44 0.89 -12.36
N GLY A 245 -10.52 0.80 -13.69
CA GLY A 245 -9.43 0.30 -14.55
C GLY A 245 -9.27 -1.23 -14.60
N ASN A 246 -10.01 -2.00 -13.81
CA ASN A 246 -10.00 -3.46 -13.89
C ASN A 246 -10.77 -3.94 -15.14
N PRO A 247 -10.18 -4.80 -16.01
CA PRO A 247 -10.86 -5.32 -17.18
C PRO A 247 -12.04 -6.26 -16.86
N ILE A 248 -12.08 -6.84 -15.66
CA ILE A 248 -13.12 -7.79 -15.25
C ILE A 248 -14.32 -7.01 -14.70
N LYS A 249 -15.49 -7.25 -15.30
CA LYS A 249 -16.74 -6.56 -14.94
C LYS A 249 -17.52 -7.35 -13.88
N PRO A 250 -17.96 -6.71 -12.79
CA PRO A 250 -18.92 -7.29 -11.85
C PRO A 250 -20.25 -7.73 -12.48
N PRO A 251 -20.97 -8.70 -11.88
CA PRO A 251 -20.54 -9.50 -10.74
C PRO A 251 -19.67 -10.69 -11.16
N TYR A 252 -18.55 -10.93 -10.48
CA TYR A 252 -17.67 -12.08 -10.73
C TYR A 252 -17.17 -12.72 -9.43
N VAL A 253 -16.71 -13.96 -9.52
CA VAL A 253 -16.22 -14.74 -8.37
C VAL A 253 -14.70 -14.77 -8.36
N ILE A 254 -14.11 -14.43 -7.21
CA ILE A 254 -12.72 -14.77 -6.88
C ILE A 254 -12.77 -15.81 -5.76
N ALA A 255 -12.03 -16.90 -5.95
CA ALA A 255 -11.93 -17.98 -4.97
C ALA A 255 -10.48 -18.23 -4.55
N ASN A 256 -10.30 -18.58 -3.28
CA ASN A 256 -9.11 -19.29 -2.82
C ASN A 256 -9.28 -20.76 -3.19
N LEU A 257 -8.36 -21.25 -4.03
CA LEU A 257 -8.41 -22.60 -4.60
C LEU A 257 -7.22 -23.41 -4.10
N VAL A 258 -7.49 -24.62 -3.61
CA VAL A 258 -6.46 -25.59 -3.23
C VAL A 258 -6.37 -26.65 -4.31
N LEU A 259 -5.24 -26.73 -5.02
CA LEU A 259 -5.00 -27.78 -6.00
C LEU A 259 -4.86 -29.14 -5.33
N ASP A 260 -5.27 -30.18 -6.06
CA ASP A 260 -5.06 -31.55 -5.63
C ASP A 260 -3.55 -31.82 -5.46
N GLY A 261 -3.16 -32.30 -4.29
CA GLY A 261 -1.76 -32.53 -3.93
C GLY A 261 -1.03 -31.32 -3.33
N ALA A 262 -1.73 -30.19 -3.10
CA ALA A 262 -1.22 -29.02 -2.38
C ALA A 262 -1.91 -28.80 -1.03
N ASN A 263 -1.28 -28.01 -0.15
CA ASN A 263 -1.83 -27.65 1.16
C ASN A 263 -2.25 -26.18 1.27
N LEU A 264 -1.73 -25.32 0.40
CA LEU A 264 -1.99 -23.88 0.46
C LEU A 264 -2.84 -23.46 -0.75
N SER A 265 -3.84 -22.63 -0.49
CA SER A 265 -4.65 -22.04 -1.53
C SER A 265 -3.95 -20.89 -2.24
N PHE A 266 -4.39 -20.61 -3.46
CA PHE A 266 -4.10 -19.37 -4.16
C PHE A 266 -5.39 -18.75 -4.71
N LEU A 267 -5.37 -17.44 -4.92
CA LEU A 267 -6.50 -16.71 -5.48
C LEU A 267 -6.57 -16.89 -6.99
N HIS A 268 -7.75 -17.24 -7.50
CA HIS A 268 -8.03 -17.22 -8.93
C HIS A 268 -9.52 -16.94 -9.21
N LEU A 269 -9.81 -16.55 -10.45
CA LEU A 269 -11.18 -16.41 -10.94
C LEU A 269 -11.87 -17.77 -11.07
N LEU A 270 -13.16 -17.80 -10.73
CA LEU A 270 -14.08 -18.90 -10.98
C LEU A 270 -15.17 -18.43 -11.94
N SER A 271 -15.41 -19.19 -13.01
CA SER A 271 -16.36 -18.85 -14.08
C SER A 271 -17.13 -20.08 -14.55
N GLU A 272 -17.96 -19.92 -15.59
CA GLU A 272 -18.84 -20.95 -16.15
C GLU A 272 -19.87 -21.53 -15.16
N CYS A 273 -20.26 -20.75 -14.16
CA CYS A 273 -21.37 -21.08 -13.28
C CYS A 273 -22.12 -19.82 -12.84
N LYS A 274 -23.30 -19.99 -12.25
CA LYS A 274 -23.96 -18.86 -11.59
C LYS A 274 -23.24 -18.58 -10.27
N ASN A 275 -23.12 -17.31 -9.92
CA ASN A 275 -22.44 -16.90 -8.70
C ASN A 275 -23.10 -17.48 -7.43
N GLU A 276 -24.42 -17.70 -7.46
CA GLU A 276 -25.20 -18.29 -6.36
C GLU A 276 -24.95 -19.79 -6.14
N ASP A 277 -24.41 -20.50 -7.15
CA ASP A 277 -24.14 -21.94 -7.06
C ASP A 277 -22.79 -22.23 -6.39
N VAL A 278 -21.91 -21.23 -6.30
CA VAL A 278 -20.56 -21.36 -5.73
C VAL A 278 -20.65 -21.60 -4.23
N ARG A 279 -19.89 -22.61 -3.77
CA ARG A 279 -19.88 -23.04 -2.37
C ARG A 279 -18.51 -23.60 -1.99
N ILE A 280 -18.18 -23.56 -0.70
CA ILE A 280 -16.96 -24.16 -0.16
C ILE A 280 -17.04 -25.68 -0.35
N GLY A 281 -15.92 -26.30 -0.72
CA GLY A 281 -15.82 -27.73 -1.04
C GLY A 281 -16.08 -28.07 -2.50
N MET A 282 -16.64 -27.15 -3.29
CA MET A 282 -16.90 -27.34 -4.72
C MET A 282 -15.61 -27.70 -5.47
N ARG A 283 -15.70 -28.72 -6.31
CA ARG A 283 -14.63 -29.18 -7.19
C ARG A 283 -14.58 -28.34 -8.46
N VAL A 284 -13.38 -27.94 -8.84
CA VAL A 284 -13.14 -27.09 -10.02
C VAL A 284 -11.92 -27.55 -10.80
N GLU A 285 -11.85 -27.19 -12.08
CA GLU A 285 -10.72 -27.48 -12.95
C GLU A 285 -10.25 -26.22 -13.69
N ALA A 286 -8.93 -26.08 -13.85
CA ALA A 286 -8.32 -24.96 -14.54
C ALA A 286 -8.61 -25.00 -16.06
N LEU A 287 -9.15 -23.92 -16.59
CA LEU A 287 -9.17 -23.65 -18.02
C LEU A 287 -7.98 -22.75 -18.39
N TRP A 288 -7.10 -23.24 -19.25
CA TRP A 288 -5.92 -22.50 -19.69
C TRP A 288 -6.22 -21.69 -20.95
N LYS A 289 -5.54 -20.53 -21.08
CA LYS A 289 -5.49 -19.79 -22.34
C LYS A 289 -4.81 -20.63 -23.44
N PRO A 290 -4.95 -20.27 -24.73
CA PRO A 290 -4.15 -20.87 -25.79
C PRO A 290 -2.65 -20.81 -25.48
N GLU A 291 -1.91 -21.89 -25.78
CA GLU A 291 -0.47 -22.01 -25.45
C GLU A 291 0.39 -20.86 -26.02
N ALA A 292 0.00 -20.32 -27.18
CA ALA A 292 0.68 -19.19 -27.80
C ALA A 292 0.64 -17.90 -26.96
N GLU A 293 -0.28 -17.79 -26.00
CA GLU A 293 -0.42 -16.65 -25.10
C GLU A 293 0.29 -16.85 -23.75
N TRP A 294 0.88 -18.02 -23.51
CA TRP A 294 1.49 -18.33 -22.22
C TRP A 294 2.77 -17.54 -21.97
N GLY A 295 2.82 -16.90 -20.80
CA GLY A 295 3.96 -16.17 -20.28
C GLY A 295 4.48 -16.75 -18.97
N TYR A 296 5.24 -15.95 -18.24
CA TYR A 296 5.75 -16.26 -16.91
C TYR A 296 4.76 -15.80 -15.82
N ALA A 297 3.50 -16.24 -15.88
CA ALA A 297 2.46 -15.78 -14.95
C ALA A 297 1.34 -16.82 -14.74
N MET A 298 0.64 -16.69 -13.61
CA MET A 298 -0.58 -17.47 -13.32
C MET A 298 -1.74 -17.15 -14.26
N GLU A 299 -1.72 -15.98 -14.89
CA GLU A 299 -2.70 -15.54 -15.89
C GLU A 299 -2.71 -16.42 -17.16
N ASN A 300 -1.79 -17.38 -17.29
CA ASN A 300 -1.88 -18.45 -18.29
C ASN A 300 -3.14 -19.31 -18.05
N ILE A 301 -3.59 -19.44 -16.81
CA ILE A 301 -4.91 -19.96 -16.46
C ILE A 301 -5.91 -18.82 -16.63
N GLN A 302 -6.92 -19.01 -17.46
CA GLN A 302 -7.94 -17.99 -17.71
C GLN A 302 -8.89 -17.89 -16.51
N TYR A 303 -9.36 -19.03 -16.02
CA TYR A 303 -10.19 -19.19 -14.83
C TYR A 303 -10.29 -20.67 -14.46
N PHE A 304 -10.89 -20.95 -13.31
CA PHE A 304 -11.35 -22.30 -12.95
C PHE A 304 -12.85 -22.41 -13.20
N LYS A 305 -13.33 -23.61 -13.56
CA LYS A 305 -14.74 -23.90 -13.75
C LYS A 305 -15.19 -25.08 -12.90
N PRO A 306 -16.46 -25.13 -12.44
CA PRO A 306 -16.97 -26.30 -11.72
C PRO A 306 -16.91 -27.58 -12.56
N ILE A 307 -16.72 -28.71 -11.87
CA ILE A 307 -16.75 -30.04 -12.46
C ILE A 307 -17.78 -30.92 -11.71
N ASP A 308 -18.27 -31.95 -12.38
CA ASP A 308 -19.23 -32.91 -11.82
C ASP A 308 -18.53 -33.94 -10.93
N GLU A 309 -18.01 -33.47 -9.80
CA GLU A 309 -17.45 -34.27 -8.72
C GLU A 309 -18.11 -33.88 -7.39
N PRO A 310 -18.27 -34.81 -6.44
CA PRO A 310 -18.82 -34.49 -5.13
C PRO A 310 -17.91 -33.49 -4.40
N ASP A 311 -18.54 -32.61 -3.62
CA ASP A 311 -17.82 -31.62 -2.83
C ASP A 311 -16.87 -32.29 -1.82
N VAL A 312 -15.72 -31.67 -1.60
CA VAL A 312 -14.78 -32.08 -0.55
C VAL A 312 -15.28 -31.54 0.80
N PRO A 313 -15.37 -32.36 1.85
CA PRO A 313 -15.67 -31.89 3.20
C PRO A 313 -14.70 -30.79 3.63
N VAL A 314 -15.22 -29.74 4.28
CA VAL A 314 -14.44 -28.53 4.64
C VAL A 314 -13.17 -28.86 5.43
N ASP A 315 -13.26 -29.83 6.35
CA ASP A 315 -12.14 -30.27 7.19
C ASP A 315 -11.09 -31.09 6.43
N GLN A 316 -11.35 -31.47 5.18
CA GLN A 316 -10.44 -32.25 4.32
C GLN A 316 -9.77 -31.39 3.24
N ILE A 317 -10.21 -30.14 3.05
CA ILE A 317 -9.63 -29.24 2.06
C ILE A 317 -8.16 -28.97 2.42
N GLY A 318 -7.25 -29.21 1.48
CA GLY A 318 -5.81 -29.00 1.67
C GLY A 318 -5.10 -29.99 2.59
N LYS A 319 -5.77 -31.07 3.01
CA LYS A 319 -5.11 -32.20 3.67
C LYS A 319 -4.58 -33.18 2.63
N LEU A 320 -3.33 -33.59 2.79
CA LEU A 320 -2.73 -34.65 1.97
C LEU A 320 -2.89 -36.00 2.67
N ILE A 321 -3.15 -37.05 1.89
CA ILE A 321 -3.37 -38.43 2.38
C ILE A 321 -2.13 -38.97 3.12
N ASP A 322 -0.92 -38.51 2.74
CA ASP A 322 0.35 -38.89 3.37
C ASP A 322 0.77 -37.89 4.48
N GLU A 323 0.00 -37.83 5.57
CA GLU A 323 0.31 -37.16 6.87
C GLU A 323 1.18 -35.89 6.78
N GLY A 324 0.81 -34.98 5.87
CA GLY A 324 1.26 -33.60 5.94
C GLY A 324 0.67 -32.94 7.19
N ARG A 325 1.48 -32.20 7.94
CA ARG A 325 1.05 -31.56 9.19
C ARG A 325 0.04 -30.44 8.95
#